data_AF-A0A9E4IJA8-F1
#
_entry.id   AF-A0A9E4IJA8-F1
#
_cell.length_a   1.000
_cell.length_b   1.000
_cell.length_c   1.000
_cell.angle_alpha   90.00
_cell.angle_beta   90.00
_cell.angle_gamma   90.00
#
_symmetry.space_group_name_H-M   'P 1'
#
loop_
_entity.id
_entity.type
_entity.pdbx_description
1 polymer ?
#
loop_
_entity_poly.entity_id
_entity_poly.type
_entity_poly.pdbx_seq_one_letter_code
_entity_poly.pdbx_strand_id
1 'polypeptide(L)'
;LRNRLNRAFAGEYTAPNTVVFDYPNIVDLARHLALEIGGTERDTEQSTPAQRTLPSEDAIAVVGIGLRFPGADDPSEFWRLLEAGGDALTDGRRDPGPWKGVAGDPAAEDPATRRGAFIDGVHMFDRRFFRMLGRWTHSSECCSKRPGTHSRTPEWT
;
A
#
# COMPACT_ATOMS: atom_id res chain seq x y z
N LEU A 1 -4.07 -5.94 20.80
CA LEU A 1 -3.86 -7.20 21.55
C LEU A 1 -4.91 -7.41 22.65
N ARG A 2 -5.05 -6.50 23.64
CA ARG A 2 -6.10 -6.54 24.69
C ARG A 2 -7.51 -6.85 24.19
N ASN A 3 -7.99 -6.12 23.18
CA ASN A 3 -9.35 -6.34 22.63
C ASN A 3 -9.51 -7.73 21.99
N ARG A 4 -8.41 -8.32 21.47
CA ARG A 4 -8.41 -9.70 20.96
C ARG A 4 -8.42 -10.71 22.11
N LEU A 5 -7.65 -10.46 23.19
CA LEU A 5 -7.65 -11.32 24.39
C LEU A 5 -9.03 -11.32 25.08
N ASN A 6 -9.61 -10.15 25.32
CA ASN A 6 -10.95 -10.03 25.92
C ASN A 6 -12.04 -10.67 25.06
N ARG A 7 -11.88 -10.69 23.73
CA ARG A 7 -12.79 -11.37 22.81
C ARG A 7 -12.58 -12.89 22.82
N ALA A 8 -11.33 -13.34 22.96
CA ALA A 8 -10.99 -14.76 22.96
C ALA A 8 -11.41 -15.47 24.25
N PHE A 9 -11.29 -14.81 25.40
CA PHE A 9 -11.62 -15.36 26.72
C PHE A 9 -12.97 -14.85 27.25
N ALA A 10 -13.94 -14.64 26.35
CA ALA A 10 -15.20 -13.92 26.57
C ALA A 10 -15.92 -14.25 27.89
N GLY A 11 -15.62 -13.48 28.95
CA GLY A 11 -16.26 -13.55 30.27
C GLY A 11 -15.46 -14.27 31.36
N GLU A 12 -14.44 -15.07 31.01
CA GLU A 12 -13.63 -15.82 31.98
C GLU A 12 -12.41 -15.02 32.48
N TYR A 13 -11.87 -14.12 31.65
CA TYR A 13 -10.76 -13.26 32.02
C TYR A 13 -10.87 -11.89 31.34
N THR A 14 -10.77 -10.83 32.14
CA THR A 14 -10.68 -9.45 31.65
C THR A 14 -9.24 -8.98 31.75
N ALA A 15 -8.58 -8.84 30.61
CA ALA A 15 -7.18 -8.43 30.56
C ALA A 15 -7.02 -6.96 31.04
N PRO A 16 -6.27 -6.72 32.14
CA PRO A 16 -5.90 -5.37 32.55
C PRO A 16 -5.04 -4.68 31.49
N ASN A 17 -5.04 -3.35 31.47
CA ASN A 17 -4.23 -2.59 30.51
C ASN A 17 -2.72 -2.76 30.70
N THR A 18 -2.30 -3.21 31.89
CA THR A 18 -0.89 -3.36 32.25
C THR A 18 -0.34 -4.75 31.94
N VAL A 19 -1.19 -5.76 31.68
CA VAL A 19 -0.76 -7.17 31.61
C VAL A 19 0.30 -7.44 30.53
N VAL A 20 0.29 -6.67 29.44
CA VAL A 20 1.30 -6.79 28.37
C VAL A 20 2.65 -6.19 28.78
N PHE A 21 2.65 -5.25 29.72
CA PHE A 21 3.86 -4.63 30.26
C PHE A 21 4.43 -5.43 31.43
N ASP A 22 3.55 -6.02 32.24
CA ASP A 22 3.93 -6.89 33.36
C ASP A 22 4.53 -8.22 32.85
N TYR A 23 4.10 -8.66 31.65
CA TYR A 23 4.57 -9.88 30.99
C TYR A 23 4.94 -9.62 29.51
N PRO A 24 6.12 -9.04 29.22
CA PRO A 24 6.53 -8.64 27.87
C PRO A 24 6.94 -9.82 26.97
N ASN A 25 7.02 -11.03 27.51
CA ASN A 25 7.31 -12.26 26.78
C ASN A 25 6.02 -13.08 26.59
N ILE A 26 5.80 -13.56 25.36
CA ILE A 26 4.63 -14.38 25.02
C ILE A 26 4.51 -15.65 25.88
N VAL A 27 5.64 -16.23 26.30
CA VAL A 27 5.66 -17.43 27.16
C VAL A 27 5.20 -17.10 28.58
N ASP A 28 5.69 -15.99 29.13
CA ASP A 28 5.36 -15.58 30.50
C ASP A 28 3.92 -15.07 30.59
N LEU A 29 3.44 -14.37 29.56
CA LEU A 29 2.04 -13.98 29.43
C LEU A 29 1.13 -15.20 29.33
N ALA A 30 1.48 -16.20 28.51
CA ALA A 30 0.68 -17.43 28.37
C ALA A 30 0.60 -18.21 29.70
N ARG A 31 1.72 -18.31 30.43
CA ARG A 31 1.76 -18.97 31.75
C ARG A 31 0.89 -18.25 32.78
N HIS A 32 0.98 -16.92 32.85
CA HIS A 32 0.16 -16.12 33.76
C HIS A 32 -1.35 -16.30 33.48
N LEU A 33 -1.74 -16.26 32.20
CA LEU A 33 -3.13 -16.48 31.79
C LEU A 33 -3.63 -17.91 32.10
N ALA A 34 -2.79 -18.92 31.90
CA ALA A 34 -3.14 -20.31 32.20
C ALA A 34 -3.44 -20.55 33.70
N LEU A 35 -2.68 -19.88 34.58
CA LEU A 35 -2.88 -19.93 36.04
C LEU A 35 -4.16 -19.21 36.49
N GLU A 36 -4.45 -18.04 35.92
CA GLU A 36 -5.64 -17.23 36.26
C GLU A 36 -6.95 -17.87 35.78
N ILE A 37 -6.96 -18.46 34.59
CA ILE A 37 -8.16 -19.05 33.97
C ILE A 37 -8.45 -20.47 34.51
N GLY A 38 -7.60 -20.99 35.41
CA GLY A 38 -7.75 -22.33 35.97
C GLY A 38 -7.60 -23.44 34.92
N GLY A 39 -6.85 -23.16 33.85
CA GLY A 39 -6.58 -24.10 32.78
C GLY A 39 -5.73 -25.25 33.29
N THR A 40 -6.37 -26.30 33.79
CA THR A 40 -5.75 -27.62 33.86
C THR A 40 -5.28 -27.96 32.46
N GLU A 41 -4.01 -28.32 32.35
CA GLU A 41 -3.32 -28.72 31.13
C GLU A 41 -4.25 -29.60 30.29
N ARG A 42 -4.89 -29.00 29.28
CA ARG A 42 -5.52 -29.78 28.22
C ARG A 42 -4.40 -30.16 27.31
N ASP A 43 -4.08 -31.43 27.39
CA ASP A 43 -3.16 -32.16 26.54
C ASP A 43 -3.20 -31.70 25.09
N THR A 44 -2.04 -31.88 24.47
CA THR A 44 -1.69 -31.54 23.11
C THR A 44 -2.52 -32.37 22.11
N GLU A 45 -3.81 -32.13 21.99
CA GLU A 45 -4.65 -32.74 20.96
C GLU A 45 -4.77 -31.82 19.75
N GLN A 46 -3.89 -32.11 18.79
CA GLN A 46 -4.16 -32.16 17.36
C GLN A 46 -4.88 -30.93 16.78
N SER A 47 -4.09 -30.16 16.01
CA SER A 47 -4.60 -29.27 14.97
C SER A 47 -5.50 -30.04 14.01
N THR A 48 -6.77 -30.16 14.38
CA THR A 48 -7.87 -30.52 13.50
C THR A 48 -7.86 -29.50 12.35
N PRO A 49 -7.93 -29.91 11.08
CA PRO A 49 -7.96 -28.97 9.97
C PRO A 49 -9.07 -27.98 10.26
N ALA A 50 -8.70 -26.69 10.29
CA ALA A 50 -9.53 -25.58 10.71
C ALA A 50 -11.00 -25.86 10.40
N GLN A 51 -11.81 -26.07 11.44
CA GLN A 51 -13.26 -25.98 11.32
C GLN A 51 -13.51 -24.73 10.50
N ARG A 52 -14.11 -24.88 9.31
CA ARG A 52 -14.51 -23.76 8.47
C ARG A 52 -15.36 -22.86 9.37
N THR A 53 -14.76 -21.82 9.90
CA THR A 53 -15.48 -20.74 10.54
C THR A 53 -16.44 -20.28 9.47
N LEU A 54 -17.74 -20.47 9.70
CA LEU A 54 -18.74 -19.89 8.82
C LEU A 54 -18.33 -18.43 8.62
N PRO A 55 -18.25 -17.94 7.37
CA PRO A 55 -17.87 -16.56 7.14
C PRO A 55 -18.71 -15.70 8.06
N SER A 56 -18.06 -14.88 8.89
CA SER A 56 -18.79 -13.93 9.73
C SER A 56 -19.77 -13.17 8.84
N GLU A 57 -20.93 -12.77 9.36
CA GLU A 57 -21.91 -11.96 8.61
C GLU A 57 -21.28 -10.72 7.94
N ASP A 58 -20.12 -10.26 8.45
CA ASP A 58 -19.34 -9.14 7.92
C ASP A 58 -18.20 -9.54 6.95
N ALA A 59 -18.17 -10.77 6.45
CA ALA A 59 -17.10 -11.24 5.56
C ALA A 59 -17.23 -10.61 4.16
N ILE A 60 -16.13 -10.02 3.67
CA ILE A 60 -16.07 -9.39 2.36
C ILE A 60 -15.30 -10.31 1.39
N ALA A 61 -15.95 -10.72 0.30
CA ALA A 61 -15.32 -11.48 -0.76
C ALA A 61 -14.60 -10.56 -1.75
N VAL A 62 -13.35 -10.89 -2.08
CA VAL A 62 -12.61 -10.29 -3.19
C VAL A 62 -12.92 -11.09 -4.46
N VAL A 63 -13.76 -10.55 -5.33
CA VAL A 63 -14.22 -11.24 -6.56
C VAL A 63 -13.42 -10.89 -7.81
N GLY A 64 -12.53 -9.90 -7.72
CA GLY A 64 -11.69 -9.48 -8.83
C GLY A 64 -10.66 -8.43 -8.41
N ILE A 65 -9.62 -8.29 -9.24
CA ILE A 65 -8.57 -7.30 -9.08
C ILE A 65 -8.18 -6.73 -10.45
N GLY A 66 -7.97 -5.43 -10.51
CA GLY A 66 -7.33 -4.76 -11.64
C GLY A 66 -6.16 -3.95 -11.11
N LEU A 67 -4.98 -4.14 -11.69
CA LEU A 67 -3.75 -3.49 -11.27
C LEU A 67 -2.88 -3.17 -12.49
N ARG A 68 -1.97 -2.23 -12.31
CA ARG A 68 -0.88 -1.96 -13.24
C ARG A 68 0.33 -1.56 -12.42
N PHE A 69 1.40 -2.33 -12.54
CA PHE A 69 2.65 -2.12 -11.80
C PHE A 69 3.81 -1.92 -12.79
N PRO A 70 4.92 -1.30 -12.34
CA PRO A 70 6.15 -1.31 -13.12
C PRO A 70 6.56 -2.74 -13.48
N GLY A 71 6.74 -3.03 -14.77
CA GLY A 71 7.10 -4.36 -15.26
C GLY A 71 5.96 -5.39 -15.29
N ALA A 72 4.72 -5.00 -15.00
CA ALA A 72 3.55 -5.88 -15.05
C ALA A 72 2.26 -5.11 -15.35
N ASP A 73 1.68 -5.34 -16.53
CA ASP A 73 0.48 -4.61 -16.95
C ASP A 73 -0.84 -5.22 -16.45
N ASP A 74 -0.80 -6.45 -15.93
CA ASP A 74 -1.97 -7.17 -15.43
C ASP A 74 -1.63 -8.10 -14.22
N PRO A 75 -2.64 -8.64 -13.51
CA PRO A 75 -2.43 -9.49 -12.35
C PRO A 75 -1.60 -10.76 -12.62
N SER A 76 -1.71 -11.34 -13.81
CA SER A 76 -0.95 -12.54 -14.19
C SER A 76 0.52 -12.21 -14.44
N GLU A 77 0.82 -11.07 -15.07
CA GLU A 77 2.20 -10.60 -15.19
C GLU A 77 2.82 -10.28 -13.84
N PHE A 78 2.05 -9.63 -12.97
CA PHE A 78 2.50 -9.29 -11.62
C PHE A 78 2.85 -10.55 -10.83
N TRP A 79 2.02 -11.59 -10.93
CA TRP A 79 2.29 -12.85 -10.26
C TRP A 79 3.56 -13.52 -10.76
N ARG A 80 3.77 -13.56 -12.09
CA ARG A 80 5.02 -14.08 -12.69
C ARG A 80 6.24 -13.28 -12.24
N LEU A 81 6.12 -11.96 -12.12
CA LEU A 81 7.21 -11.10 -11.65
C LEU A 81 7.60 -11.45 -10.20
N LEU A 82 6.61 -11.67 -9.33
CA LEU A 82 6.84 -12.08 -7.94
C LEU A 82 7.44 -13.49 -7.85
N GLU A 83 6.91 -14.45 -8.60
CA GLU A 83 7.43 -15.82 -8.63
C GLU A 83 8.88 -15.87 -9.12
N ALA A 84 9.23 -15.03 -10.08
CA ALA A 84 10.60 -14.90 -10.58
C ALA A 84 11.52 -14.09 -9.64
N GLY A 85 10.99 -13.43 -8.60
CA GLY A 85 11.74 -12.51 -7.75
C GLY A 85 12.27 -11.29 -8.52
N GLY A 86 11.55 -10.84 -9.55
CA GLY A 86 11.98 -9.78 -10.44
C GLY A 86 11.98 -8.39 -9.78
N ASP A 87 12.96 -7.57 -10.18
CA ASP A 87 13.05 -6.15 -9.80
C ASP A 87 12.68 -5.27 -11.01
N ALA A 88 11.75 -4.34 -10.79
CA ALA A 88 11.26 -3.42 -11.81
C ALA A 88 11.92 -2.03 -11.74
N LEU A 89 12.95 -1.84 -10.91
CA LEU A 89 13.72 -0.60 -10.86
C LEU A 89 14.47 -0.37 -12.17
N THR A 90 14.30 0.84 -12.73
CA THR A 90 15.03 1.30 -13.90
C THR A 90 15.93 2.48 -13.57
N ASP A 91 16.93 2.71 -14.41
CA ASP A 91 17.81 3.89 -14.31
C ASP A 91 17.19 5.04 -15.10
N GLY A 92 16.23 5.72 -14.48
CA GLY A 92 15.43 6.77 -15.11
C GLY A 92 14.15 6.26 -15.76
N ARG A 93 13.28 7.22 -16.10
CA ARG A 93 12.06 7.00 -16.88
C ARG A 93 12.40 6.63 -18.31
N ARG A 94 11.60 5.74 -18.91
CA ARG A 94 11.71 5.34 -20.31
C ARG A 94 10.75 6.11 -21.22
N ASP A 95 9.68 6.66 -20.67
CA ASP A 95 8.71 7.40 -21.44
C ASP A 95 9.25 8.78 -21.85
N PRO A 96 8.94 9.27 -23.06
CA PRO A 96 9.38 10.59 -23.50
C PRO A 96 8.63 11.70 -22.75
N GLY A 97 9.35 12.72 -22.27
CA GLY A 97 8.74 13.85 -21.56
C GLY A 97 9.76 14.86 -21.02
N PRO A 98 9.30 16.03 -20.54
CA PRO A 98 10.17 17.05 -19.98
C PRO A 98 10.56 16.70 -18.54
N TRP A 99 11.44 15.71 -18.37
CA TRP A 99 11.81 15.19 -17.05
C TRP A 99 12.84 16.02 -16.30
N LYS A 100 13.30 17.13 -16.87
CA LYS A 100 14.40 17.92 -16.29
C LYS A 100 14.05 18.40 -14.88
N GLY A 101 14.78 17.89 -13.88
CA GLY A 101 14.59 18.27 -12.48
C GLY A 101 13.39 17.62 -11.77
N VAL A 102 12.84 16.53 -12.31
CA VAL A 102 11.85 15.69 -11.62
C VAL A 102 12.40 14.30 -11.34
N ALA A 103 11.79 13.58 -10.39
CA ALA A 103 12.18 12.21 -10.05
C ALA A 103 12.06 11.29 -11.28
N GLY A 104 13.13 10.55 -11.55
CA GLY A 104 13.27 9.71 -12.73
C GLY A 104 13.86 10.41 -13.96
N ASP A 105 14.38 11.64 -13.82
CA ASP A 105 15.10 12.32 -14.90
C ASP A 105 16.30 11.48 -15.37
N PRO A 106 16.31 10.98 -16.62
CA PRO A 106 17.43 10.20 -17.13
C PRO A 106 18.75 10.99 -17.15
N ALA A 107 18.69 12.33 -17.17
CA ALA A 107 19.86 13.21 -17.16
C ALA A 107 20.30 13.64 -15.75
N ALA A 108 19.61 13.20 -14.68
CA ALA A 108 20.02 13.53 -13.32
C ALA A 108 21.38 12.89 -12.98
N GLU A 109 22.24 13.70 -12.34
CA GLU A 109 23.55 13.28 -11.86
C GLU A 109 23.45 12.35 -10.65
N ASP A 110 22.52 12.65 -9.72
CA ASP A 110 22.29 11.84 -8.52
C ASP A 110 21.46 10.59 -8.85
N PRO A 111 22.03 9.37 -8.73
CA PRO A 111 21.31 8.12 -8.96
C PRO A 111 20.08 7.96 -8.06
N ALA A 112 20.05 8.54 -6.86
CA ALA A 112 18.90 8.44 -5.95
C ALA A 112 17.67 9.20 -6.50
N THR A 113 17.90 10.25 -7.29
CA THR A 113 16.82 10.99 -7.96
C THR A 113 16.45 10.41 -9.32
N ARG A 114 17.37 9.64 -9.93
CA ARG A 114 17.19 9.02 -11.24
C ARG A 114 16.55 7.64 -11.17
N ARG A 115 16.95 6.79 -10.22
CA ARG A 115 16.48 5.39 -10.15
C ARG A 115 15.09 5.31 -9.54
N GLY A 116 14.24 4.50 -10.17
CA GLY A 116 12.87 4.29 -9.72
C GLY A 116 12.15 3.27 -10.57
N ALA A 117 10.97 2.84 -10.13
CA ALA A 117 10.10 1.95 -10.88
C ALA A 117 8.93 2.78 -11.43
N PHE A 118 8.79 2.81 -12.76
CA PHE A 118 7.84 3.68 -13.44
C PHE A 118 6.80 2.84 -14.21
N ILE A 119 5.56 3.33 -14.22
CA ILE A 119 4.47 2.70 -14.98
C ILE A 119 4.49 3.25 -16.40
N ASP A 120 4.51 2.35 -17.38
CA ASP A 120 4.48 2.71 -18.80
C ASP A 120 3.12 3.26 -19.21
N GLY A 121 3.12 4.24 -20.13
CA GLY A 121 1.90 4.78 -20.71
C GLY A 121 0.95 5.45 -19.71
N VAL A 122 1.47 6.04 -18.62
CA VAL A 122 0.64 6.79 -17.63
C VAL A 122 -0.16 7.94 -18.26
N HIS A 123 0.31 8.46 -19.39
CA HIS A 123 -0.37 9.49 -20.18
C HIS A 123 -1.48 8.93 -21.09
N MET A 124 -1.56 7.61 -21.26
CA MET A 124 -2.55 6.94 -22.11
C MET A 124 -3.85 6.76 -21.33
N PHE A 125 -4.91 7.40 -21.81
CA PHE A 125 -6.23 7.30 -21.22
C PHE A 125 -7.30 7.25 -22.31
N ASP A 126 -8.11 6.19 -22.34
CA ASP A 126 -9.21 6.06 -23.31
C ASP A 126 -10.40 6.93 -22.91
N ARG A 127 -10.30 8.19 -23.29
CA ARG A 127 -11.33 9.17 -23.02
C ARG A 127 -12.65 8.89 -23.73
N ARG A 128 -12.63 8.18 -24.88
CA ARG A 128 -13.84 7.87 -25.66
C ARG A 128 -14.65 6.79 -24.98
N PHE A 129 -14.00 5.75 -24.47
CA PHE A 129 -14.64 4.69 -23.69
C PHE A 129 -15.41 5.27 -22.51
N PHE A 130 -14.80 6.21 -21.77
CA PHE A 130 -15.44 6.90 -20.64
C PHE A 130 -16.37 8.06 -21.04
N ARG A 131 -16.64 8.26 -22.34
CA ARG A 131 -17.54 9.31 -22.87
C ARG A 131 -17.18 10.73 -22.41
N MET A 132 -15.91 10.97 -22.08
CA MET A 132 -15.41 12.30 -21.72
C MET A 132 -15.10 13.11 -22.99
N LEU A 133 -16.13 13.62 -23.66
CA LEU A 133 -15.98 14.47 -24.84
C LEU A 133 -16.41 15.90 -24.48
N GLY A 134 -15.44 16.81 -24.35
CA GLY A 134 -15.69 18.22 -24.00
C GLY A 134 -14.49 19.14 -24.25
N ARG A 135 -14.74 20.45 -24.26
CA ARG A 135 -13.78 21.54 -24.55
C ARG A 135 -12.57 21.60 -23.61
N TRP A 136 -12.57 20.86 -22.50
CA TRP A 136 -11.47 20.76 -21.52
C TRP A 136 -10.22 19.99 -21.98
N THR A 137 -10.22 19.52 -23.22
CA THR A 137 -9.30 18.47 -23.68
C THR A 137 -8.00 18.99 -24.29
N HIS A 138 -7.77 20.32 -24.28
CA HIS A 138 -6.54 20.97 -24.76
C HIS A 138 -5.88 21.87 -23.70
N SER A 139 -6.04 21.59 -22.40
CA SER A 139 -5.26 22.33 -21.38
C SER A 139 -3.88 21.68 -21.16
N SER A 140 -3.07 21.61 -22.21
CA SER A 140 -1.61 21.45 -22.08
C SER A 140 -0.91 22.81 -21.86
N GLU A 141 -1.67 23.92 -21.87
CA GLU A 141 -1.17 25.29 -21.71
C GLU A 141 -1.17 25.81 -20.27
N CYS A 142 -1.46 25.00 -19.24
CA CYS A 142 -1.42 25.50 -17.87
C CYS A 142 0.01 25.69 -17.32
N CYS A 143 1.04 25.13 -17.98
CA CYS A 143 2.44 25.22 -17.55
C CYS A 143 3.39 25.82 -18.62
N SER A 144 2.86 26.56 -19.59
CA SER A 144 3.68 27.35 -20.50
C SER A 144 4.08 28.66 -19.82
N LYS A 145 5.34 28.72 -19.36
CA LYS A 145 6.04 29.94 -18.91
C LYS A 145 5.68 31.11 -19.83
N ARG A 146 5.15 32.22 -19.29
CA ARG A 146 5.20 33.50 -20.00
C ARG A 146 6.68 33.91 -20.16
N PRO A 147 7.20 34.14 -21.38
CA PRO A 147 8.41 34.91 -21.55
C PRO A 147 8.11 36.39 -21.31
N GLY A 148 9.12 37.10 -20.82
CA GLY A 148 8.94 38.31 -20.03
C GLY A 148 8.39 39.54 -20.76
N THR A 149 7.83 40.42 -19.94
CA THR A 149 7.85 41.86 -20.17
C THR A 149 8.26 42.52 -18.87
N HIS A 150 9.46 43.11 -18.87
CA HIS A 150 9.83 44.17 -17.94
C HIS A 150 8.73 45.23 -17.92
N SER A 151 8.25 45.60 -16.73
CA SER A 151 8.21 46.98 -16.23
C SER A 151 7.19 47.18 -15.11
N ARG A 152 7.60 48.03 -14.15
CA ARG A 152 6.85 48.72 -13.10
C ARG A 152 6.69 47.98 -11.76
N THR A 153 7.55 48.38 -10.84
CA THR A 153 7.28 48.48 -9.41
C THR A 153 5.99 49.27 -9.15
N PRO A 154 5.27 48.94 -8.07
CA PRO A 154 4.61 49.95 -7.27
C PRO A 154 5.25 50.00 -5.89
N GLU A 155 5.66 51.21 -5.52
CA GLU A 155 5.92 51.64 -4.16
C GLU A 155 4.67 51.40 -3.30
N TRP A 156 4.87 50.88 -2.09
CA TRP A 156 3.83 50.85 -1.06
C TRP A 156 4.17 51.95 -0.05
N THR A 157 3.38 53.02 -0.06
CA THR A 157 3.17 53.89 1.12
C THR A 157 1.92 53.39 1.83
#